data_AF-A0A534YJU0-F1
#
_entry.id   AF-A0A534YJU0-F1
#
_cell.length_a   1.000
_cell.length_b   1.000
_cell.length_c   1.000
_cell.angle_alpha   90.00
_cell.angle_beta   90.00
_cell.angle_gamma   90.00
#
_symmetry.space_group_name_H-M   'P 1'
#
loop_
_entity.id
_entity.type
_entity.pdbx_description
1 polymer ?
#
loop_
_entity_poly.entity_id
_entity_poly.type
_entity_poly.pdbx_seq_one_letter_code
_entity_poly.pdbx_strand_id
1 'polypeptide(L)'
;MLDAGVADAGLDAGVSSADAGPRLEVLALVSRAEAKAREGDPASLAEAARLWEEAAPGLPDPERALLPAGRARRERAQRPDAVAEEVPADAEACAADAWGGIVAVDPEARKGSRGEAIARVGPAAAELLYLEAVCKGILARTRGFTQLVEERREIIESLERVAQLAPDLDDAGAERELGRARTSCSVRPKRRSRSPEDRRTDPRARSAFRAS
;
A
#
# COMPACT_ATOMS: atom_id res chain seq x y z
N MET A 1 51.74 33.09 -44.70
CA MET A 1 50.37 32.98 -45.22
C MET A 1 49.79 31.74 -44.56
N LEU A 2 49.23 31.83 -43.35
CA LEU A 2 47.79 32.04 -43.07
C LEU A 2 46.94 31.05 -43.93
N ASP A 3 46.08 30.18 -43.42
CA ASP A 3 45.30 30.24 -42.19
C ASP A 3 44.78 28.85 -41.77
N ALA A 4 44.46 28.73 -40.49
CA ALA A 4 43.80 27.59 -39.87
C ALA A 4 42.29 27.58 -40.17
N GLY A 5 41.65 26.41 -40.07
CA GLY A 5 40.21 26.29 -40.24
C GLY A 5 39.67 24.94 -39.79
N VAL A 6 39.96 24.57 -38.54
CA VAL A 6 39.25 23.50 -37.84
C VAL A 6 37.85 24.05 -37.54
N ALA A 7 36.85 23.57 -38.27
CA ALA A 7 35.45 23.82 -37.93
C ALA A 7 35.09 22.92 -36.75
N ASP A 8 35.16 23.52 -35.58
CA ASP A 8 34.70 23.02 -34.30
C ASP A 8 33.23 22.61 -34.39
N ALA A 9 32.94 21.41 -33.89
CA ALA A 9 31.61 20.87 -33.79
C ALA A 9 30.84 21.68 -32.74
N GLY A 10 29.86 22.46 -33.19
CA GLY A 10 28.90 23.14 -32.33
C GLY A 10 28.08 22.12 -31.53
N LEU A 11 28.61 21.74 -30.36
CA LEU A 11 27.95 21.04 -29.27
C LEU A 11 27.40 22.07 -28.27
N ASP A 12 26.61 23.02 -28.75
CA ASP A 12 25.77 23.86 -27.90
C ASP A 12 24.49 23.10 -27.55
N ALA A 13 24.63 22.09 -26.69
CA ALA A 13 23.53 21.59 -25.89
C ALA A 13 23.49 22.43 -24.60
N GLY A 14 22.92 23.63 -24.71
CA GLY A 14 22.67 24.53 -23.59
C GLY A 14 21.70 23.91 -22.59
N VAL A 15 22.21 23.13 -21.64
CA VAL A 15 21.57 22.94 -20.35
C VAL A 15 22.00 24.12 -19.49
N SER A 16 21.10 25.09 -19.31
CA SER A 16 21.34 26.24 -18.44
C SER A 16 21.74 25.76 -17.05
N SER A 17 22.85 26.28 -16.51
CA SER A 17 23.35 25.97 -15.16
C SER A 17 22.30 26.19 -14.06
N ALA A 18 21.25 27.00 -14.33
CA ALA A 18 20.15 27.25 -13.40
C ALA A 18 19.17 26.07 -13.28
N ASP A 19 19.00 25.27 -14.34
CA ASP A 19 18.10 24.09 -14.33
C ASP A 19 18.77 22.84 -13.76
N ALA A 20 20.10 22.85 -13.64
CA ALA A 20 20.86 21.76 -13.02
C ALA A 20 20.66 21.70 -11.49
N GLY A 21 20.48 22.86 -10.82
CA GLY A 21 20.34 22.95 -9.37
C GLY A 21 19.15 22.16 -8.82
N PRO A 22 17.91 22.46 -9.23
CA PRO A 22 16.71 21.74 -8.77
C PRO A 22 16.75 20.24 -9.07
N ARG A 23 17.33 19.85 -10.22
CA ARG A 23 17.47 18.44 -10.59
C ARG A 23 18.48 17.70 -9.69
N LEU A 24 19.57 18.35 -9.29
CA LEU A 24 20.54 17.77 -8.37
C LEU A 24 19.96 17.59 -6.96
N GLU A 25 19.12 18.53 -6.50
CA GLU A 25 18.43 18.42 -5.21
C GLU A 25 17.47 17.22 -5.18
N VAL A 26 16.68 17.01 -6.24
CA VAL A 26 15.79 15.86 -6.37
C VAL A 26 16.58 14.54 -6.38
N LEU A 27 17.70 14.47 -7.12
CA LEU A 27 18.55 13.28 -7.14
C LEU A 27 19.23 13.00 -5.79
N ALA A 28 19.56 14.05 -5.04
CA ALA A 28 20.10 13.92 -3.68
C ALA A 28 19.04 13.35 -2.72
N LEU A 29 17.78 13.75 -2.83
CA LEU A 29 16.67 13.17 -2.07
C LEU A 29 16.52 11.67 -2.36
N VAL A 30 16.51 11.27 -3.63
CA VAL A 30 16.45 9.84 -4.02
C VAL A 30 17.65 9.07 -3.45
N SER A 31 18.86 9.61 -3.58
CA SER A 31 20.07 8.95 -3.08
C SER A 31 20.03 8.77 -1.55
N ARG A 32 19.51 9.76 -0.82
CA ARG A 32 19.32 9.69 0.63
C ARG A 32 18.22 8.71 1.00
N ALA A 33 17.12 8.65 0.25
CA ALA A 33 16.05 7.69 0.45
C ALA A 33 16.58 6.26 0.31
N GLU A 34 17.37 5.97 -0.72
CA GLU A 34 18.02 4.67 -0.88
C GLU A 34 18.99 4.33 0.26
N ALA A 35 19.78 5.31 0.72
CA ALA A 35 20.67 5.10 1.86
C ALA A 35 19.88 4.71 3.11
N LYS A 36 18.78 5.41 3.38
CA LYS A 36 17.87 5.12 4.49
C LYS A 36 17.21 3.76 4.37
N ALA A 37 16.76 3.38 3.17
CA ALA A 37 16.16 2.08 2.93
C ALA A 37 17.12 0.91 3.20
N ARG A 38 18.43 1.09 2.94
CA ARG A 38 19.45 0.06 3.22
C ARG A 38 19.67 -0.20 4.72
N GLU A 39 19.29 0.73 5.59
CA GLU A 39 19.37 0.54 7.05
C GLU A 39 18.34 -0.49 7.53
N GLY A 40 17.15 -0.52 6.90
CA GLY A 40 16.15 -1.58 7.05
C GLY A 40 15.37 -1.59 8.38
N ASP A 41 15.66 -0.67 9.30
CA ASP A 41 14.85 -0.47 10.50
C ASP A 41 13.57 0.34 10.22
N PRO A 42 12.52 0.21 11.04
CA PRO A 42 11.24 0.86 10.77
C PRO A 42 11.31 2.39 10.67
N ALA A 43 12.16 3.05 11.45
CA ALA A 43 12.27 4.51 11.42
C ALA A 43 12.96 4.98 10.13
N SER A 44 14.02 4.28 9.71
CA SER A 44 14.72 4.59 8.46
C SER A 44 13.89 4.26 7.23
N LEU A 45 13.06 3.21 7.25
CA LEU A 45 12.07 2.95 6.19
C LEU A 45 11.02 4.06 6.09
N ALA A 46 10.57 4.60 7.23
CA ALA A 46 9.64 5.74 7.25
C ALA A 46 10.27 7.01 6.66
N GLU A 47 11.53 7.28 7.00
CA GLU A 47 12.29 8.40 6.43
C GLU A 47 12.52 8.21 4.93
N ALA A 48 12.88 6.99 4.49
CA ALA A 48 13.08 6.66 3.09
C ALA A 48 11.79 6.90 2.26
N ALA A 49 10.65 6.39 2.74
CA ALA A 49 9.36 6.57 2.07
C ALA A 49 9.03 8.07 1.88
N ARG A 50 9.20 8.88 2.93
CA ARG A 50 8.98 10.33 2.87
C ARG A 50 9.90 11.02 1.86
N LEU A 51 11.18 10.65 1.82
CA LEU A 51 12.15 11.26 0.89
C LEU A 51 11.86 10.91 -0.57
N TRP A 52 11.42 9.68 -0.86
CA TRP A 52 10.99 9.30 -2.21
C TRP A 52 9.71 10.03 -2.62
N GLU A 53 8.72 10.12 -1.73
CA GLU A 53 7.47 10.88 -1.98
C GLU A 53 7.77 12.36 -2.27
N GLU A 54 8.68 12.97 -1.50
CA GLU A 54 9.13 14.35 -1.70
C GLU A 54 9.85 14.54 -3.04
N ALA A 55 10.65 13.56 -3.47
CA ALA A 55 11.38 13.62 -4.73
C ALA A 55 10.48 13.41 -5.96
N ALA A 56 9.38 12.66 -5.83
CA ALA A 56 8.59 12.19 -6.96
C ALA A 56 8.09 13.30 -7.92
N PRO A 57 7.56 14.46 -7.46
CA PRO A 57 7.10 15.52 -8.36
C PRO A 57 8.21 16.16 -9.20
N GLY A 58 9.46 16.04 -8.76
CA GLY A 58 10.64 16.60 -9.45
C GLY A 58 11.31 15.63 -10.42
N LEU A 59 10.83 14.38 -10.52
CA LEU A 59 11.38 13.38 -11.42
C LEU A 59 10.65 13.36 -12.77
N PRO A 60 11.36 13.02 -13.87
CA PRO A 60 10.71 12.80 -15.16
C PRO A 60 9.75 11.59 -15.14
N ASP A 61 10.08 10.59 -14.31
CA ASP A 61 9.32 9.35 -14.12
C ASP A 61 8.96 9.23 -12.62
N PRO A 62 7.91 9.92 -12.13
CA PRO A 62 7.56 9.97 -10.70
C PRO A 62 7.34 8.58 -10.08
N GLU A 63 6.80 7.64 -10.84
CA GLU A 63 6.56 6.27 -10.41
C GLU A 63 7.83 5.55 -9.94
N ARG A 64 9.01 5.96 -10.44
CA ARG A 64 10.30 5.39 -10.02
C ARG A 64 10.66 5.71 -8.56
N ALA A 65 10.07 6.77 -7.98
CA ALA A 65 10.19 7.07 -6.56
C ALA A 65 8.96 6.60 -5.78
N LEU A 66 7.76 6.71 -6.34
CA LEU A 66 6.53 6.30 -5.63
C LEU A 66 6.46 4.78 -5.39
N LEU A 67 6.97 3.97 -6.32
CA LEU A 67 7.01 2.52 -6.14
C LEU A 67 7.85 2.09 -4.91
N PRO A 68 9.13 2.49 -4.77
CA PRO A 68 9.90 2.16 -3.58
C PRO A 68 9.35 2.81 -2.30
N ALA A 69 8.73 4.00 -2.37
CA ALA A 69 8.04 4.60 -1.22
C ALA A 69 6.92 3.69 -0.69
N GLY A 70 6.02 3.26 -1.57
CA GLY A 70 4.94 2.35 -1.19
C GLY A 70 5.46 0.99 -0.71
N ARG A 71 6.54 0.45 -1.30
CA ARG A 71 7.18 -0.80 -0.83
C ARG A 71 7.69 -0.67 0.60
N ALA A 72 8.35 0.43 0.95
CA ALA A 72 8.85 0.68 2.29
C ALA A 72 7.71 0.79 3.32
N ARG A 73 6.60 1.44 2.95
CA ARG A 73 5.40 1.54 3.81
C ARG A 73 4.71 0.19 3.99
N ARG A 74 4.56 -0.60 2.92
CA ARG A 74 4.05 -1.98 3.00
C ARG A 74 4.93 -2.82 3.93
N GLU A 75 6.24 -2.74 3.76
CA GLU A 75 7.18 -3.48 4.59
C GLU A 75 6.95 -3.16 6.07
N ARG A 76 6.93 -1.87 6.44
CA ARG A 76 6.63 -1.42 7.81
C ARG A 76 5.29 -1.95 8.32
N ALA A 77 4.23 -1.86 7.52
CA ALA A 77 2.88 -2.31 7.89
C ALA A 77 2.76 -3.84 8.08
N GLN A 78 3.67 -4.62 7.49
CA GLN A 78 3.62 -6.09 7.53
C GLN A 78 4.66 -6.71 8.48
N ARG A 79 5.49 -5.90 9.16
CA ARG A 79 6.48 -6.43 10.09
C ARG A 79 5.82 -7.12 11.29
N PRO A 80 6.42 -8.20 11.84
CA PRO A 80 5.92 -8.83 13.05
C PRO A 80 5.88 -7.90 14.27
N ASP A 81 6.75 -6.90 14.30
CA ASP A 81 6.90 -5.88 15.35
C ASP A 81 6.26 -4.53 14.97
N ALA A 82 5.38 -4.51 13.95
CA ALA A 82 4.70 -3.28 13.53
C ALA A 82 3.84 -2.69 14.66
N VAL A 83 3.94 -1.37 14.86
CA VAL A 83 3.11 -0.63 15.81
C VAL A 83 1.69 -0.55 15.26
N ALA A 84 0.74 -1.19 15.93
CA ALA A 84 -0.62 -1.41 15.43
C ALA A 84 -1.34 -0.10 15.05
N GLU A 85 -1.07 0.98 15.77
CA GLU A 85 -1.61 2.31 15.55
C GLU A 85 -1.06 2.99 14.27
N GLU A 86 0.14 2.60 13.82
CA GLU A 86 0.78 3.16 12.61
C GLU A 86 0.39 2.41 11.34
N VAL A 87 0.03 1.12 11.45
CA VAL A 87 -0.33 0.26 10.31
C VAL A 87 -1.39 0.87 9.39
N PRO A 88 -2.51 1.46 9.87
CA PRO A 88 -3.49 2.08 8.99
C PRO A 88 -2.92 3.25 8.19
N ALA A 89 -2.10 4.09 8.82
CA ALA A 89 -1.50 5.25 8.16
C ALA A 89 -0.49 4.82 7.07
N ASP A 90 0.33 3.81 7.36
CA ASP A 90 1.26 3.26 6.38
C ASP A 90 0.54 2.57 5.22
N ALA A 91 -0.52 1.81 5.50
CA ALA A 91 -1.30 1.13 4.47
C ALA A 91 -2.05 2.14 3.57
N GLU A 92 -2.61 3.19 4.14
CA GLU A 92 -3.26 4.26 3.40
C GLU A 92 -2.28 5.03 2.51
N ALA A 93 -1.14 5.44 3.07
CA ALA A 93 -0.10 6.13 2.31
C ALA A 93 0.52 5.23 1.23
N CYS A 94 0.73 3.92 1.52
CA CYS A 94 1.17 2.96 0.50
C CYS A 94 0.20 2.87 -0.68
N ALA A 95 -1.10 2.77 -0.42
CA ALA A 95 -2.11 2.72 -1.49
C ALA A 95 -2.16 4.04 -2.28
N ALA A 96 -1.94 5.17 -1.61
CA ALA A 96 -1.86 6.49 -2.25
C ALA A 96 -0.62 6.62 -3.15
N ASP A 97 0.56 6.23 -2.66
CA ASP A 97 1.81 6.24 -3.41
C ASP A 97 1.70 5.36 -4.67
N ALA A 98 1.17 4.13 -4.50
CA ALA A 98 0.97 3.20 -5.60
C ALA A 98 0.00 3.74 -6.66
N TRP A 99 -1.14 4.32 -6.24
CA TRP A 99 -2.08 4.96 -7.16
C TRP A 99 -1.48 6.20 -7.84
N GLY A 100 -0.70 7.00 -7.11
CA GLY A 100 0.05 8.12 -7.66
C GLY A 100 1.01 7.68 -8.77
N GLY A 101 1.69 6.55 -8.58
CA GLY A 101 2.54 5.93 -9.60
C GLY A 101 1.74 5.46 -10.82
N ILE A 102 0.59 4.81 -10.62
CA ILE A 102 -0.29 4.41 -11.75
C ILE A 102 -0.68 5.63 -12.57
N VAL A 103 -1.06 6.71 -11.90
CA VAL A 103 -1.42 7.99 -12.51
C VAL A 103 -0.25 8.67 -13.22
N ALA A 104 0.98 8.48 -12.76
CA ALA A 104 2.16 8.99 -13.45
C ALA A 104 2.39 8.24 -14.77
N VAL A 105 2.17 6.92 -14.79
CA VAL A 105 2.27 6.07 -15.99
C VAL A 105 1.10 6.28 -16.95
N ASP A 106 -0.12 6.37 -16.44
CA ASP A 106 -1.36 6.64 -17.19
C ASP A 106 -2.15 7.79 -16.56
N PRO A 107 -1.94 9.05 -17.00
CA PRO A 107 -2.66 10.21 -16.48
C PRO A 107 -4.18 10.14 -16.65
N GLU A 108 -4.69 9.36 -17.62
CA GLU A 108 -6.13 9.18 -17.82
C GLU A 108 -6.77 8.32 -16.72
N ALA A 109 -5.98 7.61 -15.91
CA ALA A 109 -6.46 6.91 -14.71
C ALA A 109 -7.09 7.86 -13.67
N ARG A 110 -6.79 9.18 -13.73
CA ARG A 110 -7.47 10.20 -12.90
C ARG A 110 -8.93 10.44 -13.31
N LYS A 111 -9.29 10.08 -14.54
CA LYS A 111 -10.61 10.35 -15.13
C LYS A 111 -11.44 9.06 -15.17
N GLY A 112 -12.75 9.20 -14.99
CA GLY A 112 -13.67 8.08 -15.03
C GLY A 112 -13.70 7.27 -13.74
N SER A 113 -14.19 6.04 -13.83
CA SER A 113 -14.29 5.15 -12.67
C SER A 113 -12.99 4.41 -12.39
N ARG A 114 -12.80 4.01 -11.13
CA ARG A 114 -11.61 3.25 -10.72
C ARG A 114 -11.50 1.89 -11.43
N GLY A 115 -12.63 1.20 -11.63
CA GLY A 115 -12.67 -0.08 -12.37
C GLY A 115 -12.23 0.06 -13.82
N GLU A 116 -12.62 1.13 -14.52
CA GLU A 116 -12.16 1.40 -15.89
C GLU A 116 -10.66 1.68 -15.92
N ALA A 117 -10.13 2.42 -14.95
CA ALA A 117 -8.70 2.67 -14.84
C ALA A 117 -7.91 1.38 -14.58
N ILE A 118 -8.35 0.54 -13.63
CA ILE A 118 -7.75 -0.78 -13.35
C ILE A 118 -7.70 -1.65 -14.62
N ALA A 119 -8.80 -1.71 -15.38
CA ALA A 119 -8.86 -2.51 -16.61
C ALA A 119 -7.87 -2.04 -17.70
N ARG A 120 -7.51 -0.75 -17.72
CA ARG A 120 -6.56 -0.18 -18.68
C ARG A 120 -5.10 -0.32 -18.25
N VAL A 121 -4.82 -0.57 -16.97
CA VAL A 121 -3.44 -0.76 -16.47
C VAL A 121 -2.71 -1.78 -17.34
N GLY A 122 -1.57 -1.37 -17.87
CA GLY A 122 -0.67 -2.22 -18.64
C GLY A 122 0.47 -2.82 -17.79
N PRO A 123 1.35 -3.65 -18.37
CA PRO A 123 2.41 -4.34 -17.64
C PRO A 123 3.34 -3.41 -16.86
N ALA A 124 3.63 -2.21 -17.38
CA ALA A 124 4.51 -1.22 -16.75
C ALA A 124 4.02 -0.74 -15.36
N ALA A 125 2.73 -0.81 -15.09
CA ALA A 125 2.13 -0.41 -13.82
C ALA A 125 1.53 -1.59 -13.03
N ALA A 126 1.78 -2.84 -13.46
CA ALA A 126 1.27 -4.03 -12.78
C ALA A 126 1.74 -4.12 -11.31
N GLU A 127 2.99 -3.75 -11.05
CA GLU A 127 3.53 -3.80 -9.69
C GLU A 127 2.91 -2.75 -8.77
N LEU A 128 2.64 -1.55 -9.31
CA LEU A 128 1.93 -0.51 -8.57
C LEU A 128 0.50 -0.95 -8.26
N LEU A 129 -0.18 -1.58 -9.22
CA LEU A 129 -1.54 -2.12 -9.01
C LEU A 129 -1.55 -3.21 -7.93
N TYR A 130 -0.56 -4.10 -7.94
CA TYR A 130 -0.39 -5.10 -6.88
C TYR A 130 -0.19 -4.45 -5.51
N LEU A 131 0.73 -3.48 -5.42
CA LEU A 131 1.05 -2.79 -4.18
C LEU A 131 -0.16 -2.04 -3.61
N GLU A 132 -0.91 -1.35 -4.48
CA GLU A 132 -2.17 -0.68 -4.12
C GLU A 132 -3.19 -1.67 -3.54
N ALA A 133 -3.42 -2.79 -4.23
CA ALA A 133 -4.39 -3.79 -3.85
C ALA A 133 -4.04 -4.45 -2.50
N VAL A 134 -2.77 -4.80 -2.30
CA VAL A 134 -2.28 -5.37 -1.03
C VAL A 134 -2.44 -4.36 0.12
N CYS A 135 -2.04 -3.11 -0.09
CA CYS A 135 -2.12 -2.08 0.95
C CYS A 135 -3.56 -1.72 1.31
N LYS A 136 -4.49 -1.70 0.35
CA LYS A 136 -5.93 -1.67 0.63
C LYS A 136 -6.40 -2.87 1.43
N GLY A 137 -5.93 -4.07 1.09
CA GLY A 137 -6.21 -5.29 1.86
C GLY A 137 -5.71 -5.20 3.31
N ILE A 138 -4.58 -4.55 3.58
CA ILE A 138 -4.09 -4.29 4.94
C ILE A 138 -5.01 -3.30 5.65
N LEU A 139 -5.30 -2.16 5.01
CA LEU A 139 -6.13 -1.10 5.57
C LEU A 139 -7.56 -1.56 5.88
N ALA A 140 -8.17 -2.33 4.98
CA ALA A 140 -9.50 -2.85 5.20
C ALA A 140 -9.56 -3.81 6.40
N ARG A 141 -8.48 -4.57 6.65
CA ARG A 141 -8.38 -5.42 7.86
C ARG A 141 -8.24 -4.62 9.13
N THR A 142 -7.48 -3.52 9.13
CA THR A 142 -7.35 -2.66 10.32
C THR A 142 -8.67 -1.95 10.65
N ARG A 143 -9.47 -1.62 9.63
CA ARG A 143 -10.83 -1.05 9.79
C ARG A 143 -11.90 -2.07 10.18
N GLY A 144 -11.60 -3.36 10.04
CA GLY A 144 -12.46 -4.47 10.49
C GLY A 144 -13.18 -5.22 9.37
N PHE A 145 -13.86 -6.31 9.74
CA PHE A 145 -14.42 -7.28 8.79
C PHE A 145 -15.43 -6.68 7.81
N THR A 146 -16.28 -5.75 8.25
CA THR A 146 -17.28 -5.11 7.37
C THR A 146 -16.60 -4.37 6.22
N GLN A 147 -15.58 -3.56 6.53
CA GLN A 147 -14.84 -2.81 5.53
C GLN A 147 -14.14 -3.75 4.53
N LEU A 148 -13.57 -4.84 5.04
CA LEU A 148 -12.95 -5.87 4.20
C LEU A 148 -13.94 -6.47 3.20
N VAL A 149 -15.19 -6.69 3.57
CA VAL A 149 -16.22 -7.22 2.66
C VAL A 149 -16.62 -6.19 1.60
N GLU A 150 -16.78 -4.93 1.99
CA GLU A 150 -17.17 -3.84 1.09
C GLU A 150 -16.11 -3.57 0.02
N GLU A 151 -14.83 -3.54 0.41
CA GLU A 151 -13.71 -3.28 -0.51
C GLU A 151 -13.24 -4.54 -1.25
N ARG A 152 -13.67 -5.74 -0.82
CA ARG A 152 -13.16 -7.03 -1.31
C ARG A 152 -13.20 -7.15 -2.82
N ARG A 153 -14.31 -6.72 -3.43
CA ARG A 153 -14.54 -6.89 -4.86
C ARG A 153 -13.49 -6.14 -5.67
N GLU A 154 -13.26 -4.86 -5.35
CA GLU A 154 -12.28 -4.03 -6.05
C GLU A 154 -10.86 -4.58 -5.85
N ILE A 155 -10.51 -5.02 -4.64
CA ILE A 155 -9.18 -5.58 -4.36
C ILE A 155 -8.97 -6.87 -5.18
N ILE A 156 -9.98 -7.73 -5.31
CA ILE A 156 -9.91 -8.93 -6.15
C ILE A 156 -9.77 -8.57 -7.62
N GLU A 157 -10.57 -7.64 -8.14
CA GLU A 157 -10.50 -7.19 -9.53
C GLU A 157 -9.08 -6.66 -9.87
N SER A 158 -8.46 -5.91 -8.95
CA SER A 158 -7.07 -5.47 -9.09
C SER A 158 -6.08 -6.63 -9.12
N LEU A 159 -6.19 -7.59 -8.20
CA LEU A 159 -5.26 -8.74 -8.13
C LEU A 159 -5.43 -9.70 -9.31
N GLU A 160 -6.66 -9.93 -9.78
CA GLU A 160 -6.93 -10.68 -11.00
C GLU A 160 -6.31 -10.02 -12.23
N ARG A 161 -6.36 -8.68 -12.29
CA ARG A 161 -5.67 -7.92 -13.34
C ARG A 161 -4.15 -8.05 -13.25
N VAL A 162 -3.58 -8.00 -12.04
CA VAL A 162 -2.14 -8.23 -11.81
C VAL A 162 -1.75 -9.61 -12.31
N ALA A 163 -2.51 -10.67 -11.97
CA ALA A 163 -2.22 -12.03 -12.41
C ALA A 163 -2.19 -12.18 -13.94
N GLN A 164 -2.97 -11.38 -14.67
CA GLN A 164 -2.94 -11.35 -16.14
C GLN A 164 -1.71 -10.62 -16.70
N LEU A 165 -1.23 -9.58 -16.01
CA LEU A 165 -0.16 -8.70 -16.49
C LEU A 165 1.24 -9.18 -16.09
N ALA A 166 1.36 -9.72 -14.89
CA ALA A 166 2.61 -10.09 -14.23
C ALA A 166 2.33 -11.25 -13.24
N PRO A 167 2.19 -12.49 -13.73
CA PRO A 167 1.77 -13.64 -12.92
C PRO A 167 2.70 -13.88 -11.73
N ASP A 168 4.00 -13.67 -11.91
CA ASP A 168 5.03 -13.90 -10.88
C ASP A 168 4.92 -12.95 -9.66
N LEU A 169 4.11 -11.88 -9.74
CA LEU A 169 3.91 -10.95 -8.62
C LEU A 169 2.90 -11.46 -7.59
N ASP A 170 1.97 -12.32 -8.00
CA ASP A 170 0.91 -12.86 -7.15
C ASP A 170 0.70 -14.36 -7.38
N ASP A 171 1.78 -15.14 -7.28
CA ASP A 171 1.77 -16.61 -7.45
C ASP A 171 0.76 -17.33 -6.54
N ALA A 172 0.39 -16.72 -5.41
CA ALA A 172 -0.53 -17.29 -4.42
C ALA A 172 -1.98 -16.81 -4.57
N GLY A 173 -2.22 -15.79 -5.40
CA GLY A 173 -3.51 -15.21 -5.68
C GLY A 173 -4.13 -14.40 -4.54
N ALA A 174 -5.21 -13.70 -4.89
CA ALA A 174 -5.97 -12.81 -4.01
C ALA A 174 -6.41 -13.42 -2.66
N GLU A 175 -6.58 -14.75 -2.58
CA GLU A 175 -6.96 -15.42 -1.33
C GLU A 175 -5.86 -15.39 -0.26
N ARG A 176 -4.57 -15.38 -0.64
CA ARG A 176 -3.47 -15.20 0.32
C ARG A 176 -3.47 -13.77 0.84
N GLU A 177 -3.54 -12.79 -0.07
CA GLU A 177 -3.40 -11.37 0.25
C GLU A 177 -4.61 -10.77 0.96
N LEU A 178 -5.78 -11.43 0.89
CA LEU A 178 -7.00 -11.06 1.64
C LEU A 178 -7.28 -12.01 2.82
N GLY A 179 -6.60 -13.16 2.87
CA GLY A 179 -6.92 -14.25 3.79
C GLY A 179 -8.22 -14.93 3.40
N ARG A 180 -8.40 -16.20 3.80
CA ARG A 180 -9.70 -16.87 3.66
C ARG A 180 -10.71 -16.07 4.48
N ALA A 181 -11.68 -15.45 3.81
CA ALA A 181 -12.89 -14.97 4.44
C ALA A 181 -13.66 -16.18 4.98
N ARG A 182 -13.19 -16.75 6.09
CA ARG A 182 -14.00 -17.66 6.87
C ARG A 182 -15.17 -16.80 7.30
N THR A 183 -16.31 -17.06 6.69
CA THR A 183 -17.63 -16.73 7.20
C THR A 183 -17.64 -17.07 8.68
N SER A 184 -17.31 -16.12 9.54
CA SER A 184 -17.87 -16.06 10.87
C SER A 184 -19.32 -15.61 10.71
N CYS A 185 -20.11 -16.41 9.98
CA CYS A 185 -21.45 -16.70 10.47
C CYS A 185 -21.20 -17.29 11.84
N SER A 186 -21.37 -16.44 12.84
CA SER A 186 -21.49 -16.80 14.23
C SER A 186 -22.46 -17.99 14.27
N VAL A 187 -21.90 -19.19 14.38
CA VAL A 187 -22.61 -20.28 15.03
C VAL A 187 -22.87 -19.72 16.42
N ARG A 188 -24.07 -19.16 16.63
CA ARG A 188 -24.57 -18.89 17.97
C ARG A 188 -24.23 -20.14 18.77
N PRO A 189 -23.47 -20.05 19.87
CA PRO A 189 -23.39 -21.19 20.75
C PRO A 189 -24.84 -21.52 21.11
N LYS A 190 -25.28 -22.71 20.68
CA LYS A 190 -26.56 -23.28 21.10
C LYS A 190 -26.53 -23.13 22.61
N ARG A 191 -27.32 -22.20 23.17
CA ARG A 191 -27.50 -22.12 24.62
C ARG A 191 -27.91 -23.53 25.00
N ARG A 192 -26.99 -24.29 25.59
CA ARG A 192 -27.36 -25.51 26.31
C ARG A 192 -28.37 -25.00 27.32
N SER A 193 -29.63 -25.31 27.07
CA SER A 193 -30.67 -25.28 28.07
C SER A 193 -30.09 -26.02 29.27
N ARG A 194 -29.75 -25.27 30.32
CA ARG A 194 -29.38 -25.86 31.60
C ARG A 194 -30.55 -26.77 31.97
N SER A 195 -30.25 -28.06 32.16
CA SER A 195 -31.19 -29.03 32.68
C SER A 195 -31.74 -28.50 34.02
N PRO A 196 -33.00 -28.76 34.39
CA PRO A 196 -33.61 -28.19 35.60
C PRO A 196 -32.96 -28.61 36.92
N GLU A 197 -32.01 -29.54 36.90
CA GLU A 197 -31.43 -30.18 38.08
C GLU A 197 -30.26 -29.41 38.72
N ASP A 198 -29.63 -28.46 38.02
CA ASP A 198 -28.49 -27.68 38.55
C ASP A 198 -28.89 -26.45 39.40
N ARG A 199 -30.16 -26.33 39.79
CA ARG A 199 -30.67 -25.24 40.64
C ARG A 199 -30.68 -25.54 42.14
N ARG A 200 -30.07 -26.63 42.60
CA ARG A 200 -30.12 -27.05 44.02
C ARG A 200 -28.88 -26.76 44.88
N THR A 201 -27.84 -26.15 44.34
CA THR A 201 -26.59 -25.92 45.10
C THR A 201 -26.03 -24.51 45.00
N ASP A 202 -26.88 -23.50 44.76
CA ASP A 202 -26.47 -22.10 44.96
C ASP A 202 -26.91 -21.62 46.36
N PRO A 203 -25.97 -21.43 47.32
CA PRO A 203 -26.29 -20.97 48.66
C PRO A 203 -26.60 -19.46 48.73
N ARG A 204 -26.55 -18.71 47.61
CA ARG A 204 -26.80 -17.25 47.60
C ARG A 204 -28.23 -16.83 47.22
N ALA A 205 -29.15 -17.77 47.04
CA ALA A 205 -30.55 -17.47 46.69
C ALA A 205 -31.58 -17.83 47.78
N ARG A 206 -31.19 -17.77 49.06
CA ARG A 206 -32.11 -17.97 50.21
C ARG A 206 -32.05 -16.81 51.21
N SER A 207 -32.37 -15.59 50.78
CA SER A 207 -32.70 -14.52 51.72
C SER A 207 -33.41 -13.35 51.02
N ALA A 208 -34.63 -13.59 50.53
CA ALA A 208 -35.64 -12.54 50.34
C ALA A 208 -36.95 -13.16 49.82
N PHE A 209 -37.59 -14.03 50.60
CA PHE A 209 -39.03 -14.28 50.47
C PHE A 209 -39.53 -14.95 51.77
N ARG A 210 -39.76 -14.12 52.79
CA ARG A 210 -40.77 -14.39 53.80
C ARG A 210 -41.49 -13.07 54.06
N ALA A 211 -42.71 -13.02 53.55
CA ALA A 211 -43.67 -11.97 53.82
C ALA A 211 -44.29 -12.19 55.21
N SER A 212 -44.45 -11.10 55.96
CA SER A 212 -45.65 -10.72 56.72
C SER A 212 -45.46 -9.27 57.13
#